data_AF-A0A3E0NXV7-F1
#
_entry.id   AF-A0A3E0NXV7-F1
#
_cell.length_a   1.000
_cell.length_b   1.000
_cell.length_c   1.000
_cell.angle_alpha   90.00
_cell.angle_beta   90.00
_cell.angle_gamma   90.00
#
_symmetry.space_group_name_H-M   'P 1'
#
loop_
_entity.id
_entity.type
_entity.pdbx_description
1 polymer ?
#
loop_
_entity_poly.entity_id
_entity_poly.type
_entity_poly.pdbx_seq_one_letter_code
_entity_poly.pdbx_strand_id
1 'polypeptide(L)'
;MSEERGAIRSIAWRHVFPSLRLFSAVRLALNFKALLLAAIGTVGTVAGWRVLGQLFGDEQSAAVSLEKSVAEVWPWERSLLAPSLDQLTSLEAWRTHSPLVIAWNEISLPFRQMYEAPSLTTFAYLLTCALWALIVWSFFGGAITRLAAVAIARHENASLGELTRFVNSRLQGYFVAPLFPMLGTLLVGLLLAGLGLLLRIEYLAIVVAVVWPLVLLGGFVMAFLLIGLFFGFPLMWGAISTEGTDSFGALSHSYSYVYQRPLHYLAYGVMAALVGVLGWVLVTLFLEAILALSAWGVSWGSGGERFQRLFGPEGTAEAASAILGFWTNCLVTLAYGFVFSYFWTASTAIYFLLRRLVDATELDEIFMPGESEQHGLPSLKTGADGVPTVTDGPAMAGKDAPSTS
;
A
#
# COMPACT_ATOMS: atom_id res chain seq x y z
N MET A 1 18.10 49.68 27.46
CA MET A 1 17.01 48.75 27.12
C MET A 1 17.66 47.45 26.67
N SER A 2 17.85 46.52 27.61
CA SER A 2 18.38 45.18 27.35
C SER A 2 17.23 44.33 26.82
N GLU A 3 17.32 43.88 25.57
CA GLU A 3 16.39 42.90 25.01
C GLU A 3 16.42 41.62 25.84
N GLU A 4 15.31 41.33 26.54
CA GLU A 4 15.07 40.01 27.11
C GLU A 4 14.96 39.02 25.96
N ARG A 5 16.05 38.27 25.72
CA ARG A 5 16.04 37.10 24.84
C ARG A 5 15.06 36.08 25.43
N GLY A 6 13.85 36.04 24.88
CA GLY A 6 12.80 35.11 25.30
C GLY A 6 13.32 33.67 25.32
N ALA A 7 13.30 33.05 26.50
CA ALA A 7 13.71 31.67 26.68
C ALA A 7 12.73 30.75 25.93
N ILE A 8 13.21 30.05 24.90
CA ILE A 8 12.43 29.06 24.16
C ILE A 8 12.12 27.89 25.11
N ARG A 9 10.88 27.76 25.56
CA ARG A 9 10.46 26.75 26.55
C ARG A 9 10.21 25.37 25.96
N SER A 10 9.83 25.29 24.68
CA SER A 10 9.70 24.03 23.95
C SER A 10 9.68 24.30 22.44
N ILE A 11 10.39 23.46 21.66
CA ILE A 11 10.32 23.47 20.21
C ILE A 11 9.42 22.32 19.79
N ALA A 12 8.31 22.63 19.14
CA ALA A 12 7.47 21.62 18.50
C ALA A 12 8.19 21.10 17.24
N TRP A 13 9.17 20.21 17.41
CA TRP A 13 10.01 19.71 16.30
C TRP A 13 9.21 19.13 15.13
N ARG A 14 8.00 18.61 15.36
CA ARG A 14 7.10 18.11 14.31
C ARG A 14 6.41 19.21 13.48
N HIS A 15 6.36 20.45 13.99
CA HIS A 15 5.91 21.61 13.23
C HIS A 15 7.05 22.19 12.40
N VAL A 16 8.28 22.16 12.93
CA VAL A 16 9.51 22.64 12.25
C VAL A 16 10.00 21.66 11.19
N PHE A 17 9.99 20.36 11.49
CA PHE A 17 10.36 19.27 10.58
C PHE A 17 9.19 18.29 10.43
N PRO A 18 8.26 18.55 9.50
CA PRO A 18 7.11 17.68 9.25
C PRO A 18 7.51 16.23 8.90
N SER A 19 8.68 16.04 8.28
CA SER A 19 9.26 14.74 7.94
C SER A 19 9.45 13.80 9.16
N LEU A 20 9.58 14.34 10.38
CA LEU A 20 9.65 13.54 11.61
C LEU A 20 8.36 12.73 11.87
N ARG A 21 7.25 13.06 11.20
CA ARG A 21 6.02 12.25 11.25
C ARG A 21 6.20 10.89 10.58
N LEU A 22 7.18 10.69 9.70
CA LEU A 22 7.47 9.37 9.10
C LEU A 22 7.92 8.33 10.15
N PHE A 23 8.51 8.75 11.27
CA PHE A 23 8.79 7.83 12.39
C PHE A 23 7.52 7.26 13.02
N SER A 24 6.41 8.01 12.98
CA SER A 24 5.13 7.50 13.49
C SER A 24 4.55 6.40 12.60
N ALA A 25 4.92 6.35 11.32
CA ALA A 25 4.50 5.29 10.39
C ALA A 25 5.03 3.92 10.83
N VAL A 26 6.26 3.82 11.36
CA VAL A 26 6.81 2.55 11.89
C VAL A 26 5.98 2.05 13.06
N ARG A 27 5.72 2.91 14.04
CA ARG A 27 4.92 2.56 15.23
C ARG A 27 3.53 2.07 14.82
N LEU A 28 2.94 2.74 13.83
CA LEU A 28 1.64 2.39 13.33
C LEU A 28 1.65 1.08 12.53
N ALA A 29 2.70 0.84 11.74
CA ALA A 29 2.90 -0.40 11.02
C ALA A 29 3.10 -1.61 11.95
N LEU A 30 3.65 -1.39 13.15
CA LEU A 30 3.79 -2.40 14.19
C LEU A 30 2.48 -2.66 14.96
N ASN A 31 1.39 -1.92 14.69
CA ASN A 31 0.10 -2.21 15.29
C ASN A 31 -0.36 -3.61 14.86
N PHE A 32 -0.76 -4.44 15.82
CA PHE A 32 -1.20 -5.82 15.56
C PHE A 32 -2.28 -5.92 14.48
N LYS A 33 -3.25 -4.98 14.44
CA LYS A 33 -4.29 -4.96 13.39
C LYS A 33 -3.69 -4.76 12.01
N ALA A 34 -2.72 -3.86 11.87
CA ALA A 34 -2.09 -3.53 10.60
C ALA A 34 -1.20 -4.68 10.12
N LEU A 35 -0.42 -5.28 11.02
CA LEU A 35 0.36 -6.50 10.75
C LEU A 35 -0.53 -7.67 10.32
N LEU A 36 -1.64 -7.90 11.02
CA LEU A 36 -2.57 -8.99 10.70
C LEU A 36 -3.23 -8.79 9.33
N LEU A 37 -3.72 -7.57 9.05
CA LEU A 37 -4.30 -7.24 7.74
C LEU A 37 -3.28 -7.41 6.62
N ALA A 38 -2.05 -6.96 6.82
CA ALA A 38 -0.97 -7.09 5.84
C ALA A 38 -0.57 -8.56 5.62
N ALA A 39 -0.48 -9.36 6.70
CA ALA A 39 -0.18 -10.78 6.65
C ALA A 39 -1.26 -11.54 5.85
N ILE A 40 -2.55 -11.31 6.17
CA ILE A 40 -3.67 -11.93 5.46
C ILE A 40 -3.68 -11.48 3.99
N GLY A 41 -3.48 -10.20 3.72
CA GLY A 41 -3.39 -9.67 2.36
C GLY A 41 -2.28 -10.35 1.55
N THR A 42 -1.09 -10.48 2.14
CA THR A 42 0.05 -11.13 1.48
C THR A 42 -0.22 -12.61 1.18
N VAL A 43 -0.73 -13.36 2.16
CA VAL A 43 -1.10 -14.77 1.96
C VAL A 43 -2.20 -14.89 0.90
N GLY A 44 -3.21 -14.02 0.92
CA GLY A 44 -4.27 -13.97 -0.09
C GLY A 44 -3.75 -13.67 -1.50
N THR A 45 -2.77 -12.76 -1.63
CA THR A 45 -2.11 -12.47 -2.91
C THR A 45 -1.40 -13.71 -3.46
N VAL A 46 -0.51 -14.32 -2.66
CA VAL A 46 0.27 -15.50 -3.10
C VAL A 46 -0.65 -16.70 -3.37
N ALA A 47 -1.66 -16.92 -2.54
CA ALA A 47 -2.63 -18.00 -2.73
C ALA A 47 -3.37 -17.87 -4.07
N GLY A 48 -3.88 -16.68 -4.39
CA GLY A 48 -4.55 -16.48 -5.67
C GLY A 48 -3.62 -16.58 -6.87
N TRP A 49 -2.38 -16.08 -6.76
CA TRP A 49 -1.39 -16.26 -7.83
C TRP A 49 -1.05 -17.73 -8.10
N ARG A 50 -0.94 -18.57 -7.06
CA ARG A 50 -0.75 -20.02 -7.22
C ARG A 50 -1.96 -20.71 -7.86
N VAL A 51 -3.18 -20.37 -7.43
CA VAL A 51 -4.41 -20.90 -8.04
C VAL A 51 -4.51 -20.49 -9.51
N LEU A 52 -4.18 -19.24 -9.84
CA LEU A 52 -4.14 -18.77 -11.22
C LEU A 52 -3.04 -19.48 -12.02
N GLY A 53 -1.87 -19.76 -11.44
CA GLY A 53 -0.82 -20.55 -12.10
C GLY A 53 -1.35 -21.91 -12.55
N GLN A 54 -2.02 -22.64 -11.65
CA GLN A 54 -2.64 -23.93 -11.96
C GLN A 54 -3.69 -23.87 -13.08
N LEU A 55 -4.43 -22.76 -13.21
CA LEU A 55 -5.45 -22.59 -14.25
C LEU A 55 -4.87 -22.28 -15.64
N PHE A 56 -3.69 -21.64 -15.69
CA PHE A 56 -3.03 -21.24 -16.94
C PHE A 56 -1.86 -22.16 -17.33
N GLY A 57 -1.48 -23.10 -16.47
CA GLY A 57 -0.35 -24.01 -16.66
C GLY A 57 -0.57 -25.04 -17.77
N ASP A 58 0.15 -24.85 -18.88
CA ASP A 58 0.42 -25.88 -19.88
C ASP A 58 1.94 -26.14 -19.87
N GLU A 59 2.35 -27.39 -19.56
CA GLU A 59 3.70 -27.81 -19.15
C GLU A 59 4.84 -27.44 -20.13
N GLN A 60 4.51 -27.06 -21.37
CA GLN A 60 5.46 -26.80 -22.44
C GLN A 60 5.62 -25.33 -22.85
N SER A 61 4.91 -24.41 -22.21
CA SER A 61 4.95 -22.99 -22.61
C SER A 61 5.92 -22.16 -21.77
N ALA A 62 6.56 -21.15 -22.37
CA ALA A 62 7.39 -20.14 -21.71
C ALA A 62 6.65 -19.38 -20.56
N ALA A 63 5.35 -19.59 -20.41
CA ALA A 63 4.57 -19.21 -19.24
C ALA A 63 5.10 -19.87 -17.96
N VAL A 64 5.57 -21.12 -18.00
CA VAL A 64 6.11 -21.86 -16.83
C VAL A 64 7.34 -21.17 -16.22
N SER A 65 8.19 -20.51 -17.04
CA SER A 65 9.34 -19.75 -16.52
C SER A 65 8.95 -18.43 -15.83
N LEU A 66 7.81 -17.83 -16.22
CA LEU A 66 7.30 -16.59 -15.62
C LEU A 66 6.33 -16.87 -14.46
N GLU A 67 5.60 -17.98 -14.49
CA GLU A 67 4.76 -18.52 -13.41
C GLU A 67 5.56 -18.68 -12.11
N LYS A 68 6.84 -19.08 -12.22
CA LYS A 68 7.76 -19.14 -11.08
C LYS A 68 8.05 -17.76 -10.48
N SER A 69 8.21 -16.71 -11.28
CA SER A 69 8.64 -15.40 -10.76
C SER A 69 7.64 -14.68 -9.84
N VAL A 70 6.33 -14.96 -9.97
CA VAL A 70 5.28 -14.28 -9.21
C VAL A 70 4.81 -15.11 -8.01
N ALA A 71 4.75 -16.44 -8.11
CA ALA A 71 4.06 -17.31 -7.16
C ALA A 71 4.96 -18.24 -6.33
N GLU A 72 6.29 -18.18 -6.48
CA GLU A 72 7.19 -19.25 -6.04
C GLU A 72 7.36 -19.34 -4.51
N VAL A 73 7.31 -18.23 -3.77
CA VAL A 73 7.70 -18.23 -2.35
C VAL A 73 6.57 -17.74 -1.45
N TRP A 74 6.06 -18.64 -0.59
CA TRP A 74 5.14 -18.23 0.48
C TRP A 74 5.83 -17.25 1.45
N PRO A 75 5.09 -16.37 2.13
CA PRO A 75 5.69 -15.43 3.08
C PRO A 75 6.55 -16.11 4.16
N TRP A 76 6.16 -17.30 4.59
CA TRP A 76 6.87 -18.09 5.60
C TRP A 76 8.07 -18.88 5.06
N GLU A 77 8.20 -19.05 3.74
CA GLU A 77 9.36 -19.68 3.10
C GLU A 77 10.51 -18.69 2.90
N ARG A 78 10.28 -17.40 3.18
CA ARG A 78 11.29 -16.35 3.04
C ARG A 78 12.29 -16.41 4.19
N SER A 79 13.56 -16.31 3.85
CA SER A 79 14.63 -16.12 4.84
C SER A 79 14.55 -14.70 5.38
N LEU A 80 13.99 -14.53 6.58
CA LEU A 80 13.86 -13.23 7.26
C LEU A 80 15.03 -12.96 8.21
N LEU A 81 16.25 -13.24 7.74
CA LEU A 81 17.45 -12.97 8.52
C LEU A 81 17.67 -11.46 8.65
N ALA A 82 18.03 -11.01 9.85
CA ALA A 82 18.39 -9.63 10.09
C ALA A 82 19.66 -9.29 9.30
N PRO A 83 19.65 -8.23 8.47
CA PRO A 83 20.85 -7.86 7.74
C PRO A 83 21.90 -7.34 8.71
N SER A 84 23.13 -7.79 8.50
CA SER A 84 24.27 -7.31 9.30
C SER A 84 24.68 -5.89 8.87
N LEU A 85 25.34 -5.14 9.76
CA LEU A 85 25.65 -3.72 9.51
C LEU A 85 26.53 -3.49 8.26
N ASP A 86 27.43 -4.43 7.97
CA ASP A 86 28.25 -4.49 6.77
C ASP A 86 27.42 -4.66 5.50
N GLN A 87 26.34 -5.45 5.55
CA GLN A 87 25.42 -5.59 4.42
C GLN A 87 24.73 -4.27 4.11
N LEU A 88 24.42 -3.41 5.10
CA LEU A 88 23.70 -2.15 4.89
C LEU A 88 24.56 -1.00 4.31
N THR A 89 25.79 -1.27 3.90
CA THR A 89 26.71 -0.24 3.37
C THR A 89 26.54 0.05 1.88
N SER A 90 25.87 -0.83 1.12
CA SER A 90 25.72 -0.70 -0.34
C SER A 90 24.30 -0.29 -0.75
N LEU A 91 24.18 0.51 -1.82
CA LEU A 91 22.87 0.87 -2.39
C LEU A 91 22.02 -0.34 -2.78
N GLU A 92 22.68 -1.43 -3.20
CA GLU A 92 22.01 -2.68 -3.54
C GLU A 92 21.35 -3.31 -2.31
N ALA A 93 22.03 -3.34 -1.17
CA ALA A 93 21.44 -3.83 0.06
C ALA A 93 20.27 -2.95 0.54
N TRP A 94 20.35 -1.63 0.36
CA TRP A 94 19.21 -0.75 0.62
C TRP A 94 18.00 -1.09 -0.25
N ARG A 95 18.22 -1.42 -1.53
CA ARG A 95 17.16 -1.84 -2.45
C ARG A 95 16.53 -3.18 -2.04
N THR A 96 17.30 -4.12 -1.51
CA THR A 96 16.79 -5.45 -1.15
C THR A 96 16.20 -5.52 0.26
N HIS A 97 16.60 -4.65 1.18
CA HIS A 97 16.14 -4.68 2.58
C HIS A 97 15.14 -3.57 2.93
N SER A 98 14.88 -2.61 2.03
CA SER A 98 13.87 -1.58 2.29
C SER A 98 12.45 -2.16 2.16
N PRO A 99 11.63 -2.16 3.24
CA PRO A 99 10.26 -2.65 3.16
C PRO A 99 9.41 -1.87 2.15
N LEU A 100 9.69 -0.58 1.94
CA LEU A 100 9.01 0.19 0.89
C LEU A 100 9.31 -0.37 -0.49
N VAL A 101 10.58 -0.61 -0.78
CA VAL A 101 11.03 -1.07 -2.10
C VAL A 101 10.57 -2.51 -2.35
N ILE A 102 10.61 -3.37 -1.32
CA ILE A 102 10.11 -4.75 -1.40
C ILE A 102 8.61 -4.73 -1.73
N ALA A 103 7.78 -4.07 -0.92
CA ALA A 103 6.33 -4.00 -1.14
C ALA A 103 5.99 -3.39 -2.50
N TRP A 104 6.67 -2.30 -2.87
CA TRP A 104 6.50 -1.64 -4.16
C TRP A 104 6.77 -2.59 -5.32
N ASN A 105 7.89 -3.32 -5.25
CA ASN A 105 8.27 -4.24 -6.30
C ASN A 105 7.28 -5.39 -6.42
N GLU A 106 6.81 -5.95 -5.30
CA GLU A 106 5.86 -7.07 -5.28
C GLU A 106 4.48 -6.68 -5.79
N ILE A 107 3.93 -5.55 -5.36
CA ILE A 107 2.61 -5.06 -5.82
C ILE A 107 2.65 -4.74 -7.32
N SER A 108 3.74 -4.11 -7.79
CA SER A 108 3.89 -3.71 -9.20
C SER A 108 4.42 -4.82 -10.13
N LEU A 109 4.83 -5.96 -9.59
CA LEU A 109 5.49 -7.03 -10.36
C LEU A 109 4.64 -7.52 -11.56
N PRO A 110 3.41 -8.01 -11.37
CA PRO A 110 2.64 -8.55 -12.49
C PRO A 110 2.35 -7.49 -13.56
N PHE A 111 2.13 -6.23 -13.16
CA PHE A 111 1.92 -5.11 -14.09
C PHE A 111 3.15 -4.83 -14.96
N ARG A 112 4.36 -4.90 -14.40
CA ARG A 112 5.60 -4.68 -15.15
C ARG A 112 5.87 -5.82 -16.13
N GLN A 113 5.69 -7.06 -15.66
CA GLN A 113 5.93 -8.26 -16.48
C GLN A 113 4.96 -8.35 -17.67
N MET A 114 3.76 -7.76 -17.60
CA MET A 114 2.83 -7.72 -18.74
C MET A 114 3.44 -7.11 -20.00
N TYR A 115 4.33 -6.12 -19.86
CA TYR A 115 4.99 -5.47 -21.00
C TYR A 115 6.07 -6.35 -21.65
N GLU A 116 6.53 -7.38 -20.96
CA GLU A 116 7.54 -8.33 -21.42
C GLU A 116 6.92 -9.68 -21.82
N ALA A 117 5.58 -9.78 -21.83
CA ALA A 117 4.87 -11.02 -22.06
C ALA A 117 5.13 -11.57 -23.48
N PRO A 118 5.68 -12.80 -23.62
CA PRO A 118 6.02 -13.38 -24.93
C PRO A 118 4.80 -13.92 -25.69
N SER A 119 3.66 -14.09 -25.02
CA SER A 119 2.44 -14.66 -25.60
C SER A 119 1.18 -14.03 -25.02
N LEU A 120 0.05 -14.14 -25.74
CA LEU A 120 -1.25 -13.68 -25.25
C LEU A 120 -1.70 -14.44 -23.99
N THR A 121 -1.38 -15.73 -23.88
CA THR A 121 -1.66 -16.54 -22.68
C THR A 121 -0.88 -16.03 -21.47
N THR A 122 0.42 -15.75 -21.64
CA THR A 122 1.26 -15.16 -20.58
C THR A 122 0.75 -13.78 -20.17
N PHE A 123 0.36 -12.95 -21.14
CA PHE A 123 -0.25 -11.65 -20.87
C PHE A 123 -1.55 -11.78 -20.07
N ALA A 124 -2.44 -12.71 -20.47
CA ALA A 124 -3.71 -12.96 -19.77
C ALA A 124 -3.50 -13.47 -18.34
N TYR A 125 -2.54 -14.38 -18.12
CA TYR A 125 -2.14 -14.84 -16.79
C TYR A 125 -1.67 -13.68 -15.91
N LEU A 126 -0.74 -12.87 -16.40
CA LEU A 126 -0.20 -11.73 -15.65
C LEU A 126 -1.25 -10.65 -15.38
N LEU A 127 -2.12 -10.36 -16.35
CA LEU A 127 -3.26 -9.47 -16.18
C LEU A 127 -4.18 -9.96 -15.05
N THR A 128 -4.48 -11.27 -15.02
CA THR A 128 -5.34 -11.84 -13.99
C THR A 128 -4.67 -11.79 -12.61
N CYS A 129 -3.35 -12.03 -12.55
CA CYS A 129 -2.56 -11.87 -11.32
C CYS A 129 -2.52 -10.41 -10.83
N ALA A 130 -2.38 -9.46 -11.75
CA ALA A 130 -2.40 -8.03 -11.47
C ALA A 130 -3.76 -7.57 -10.92
N LEU A 131 -4.86 -8.01 -11.56
CA LEU A 131 -6.22 -7.74 -11.11
C LEU A 131 -6.50 -8.39 -9.75
N TRP A 132 -6.04 -9.62 -9.52
CA TRP A 132 -6.17 -10.28 -8.22
C TRP A 132 -5.44 -9.50 -7.11
N ALA A 133 -4.18 -9.14 -7.35
CA ALA A 133 -3.42 -8.33 -6.39
C ALA A 133 -4.12 -7.00 -6.12
N LEU A 134 -4.68 -6.36 -7.14
CA LEU A 134 -5.43 -5.13 -7.01
C LEU A 134 -6.71 -5.31 -6.17
N ILE A 135 -7.46 -6.40 -6.33
CA ILE A 135 -8.63 -6.72 -5.49
C ILE A 135 -8.21 -6.87 -4.03
N VAL A 136 -7.18 -7.67 -3.76
CA VAL A 136 -6.69 -7.92 -2.41
C VAL A 136 -6.23 -6.62 -1.75
N TRP A 137 -5.37 -5.85 -2.42
CA TRP A 137 -4.81 -4.62 -1.86
C TRP A 137 -5.78 -3.44 -1.88
N SER A 138 -6.85 -3.47 -2.68
CA SER A 138 -7.95 -2.51 -2.56
C SER A 138 -8.61 -2.60 -1.19
N PHE A 139 -8.80 -3.81 -0.67
CA PHE A 139 -9.37 -4.02 0.65
C PHE A 139 -8.32 -3.86 1.77
N PHE A 140 -7.27 -4.68 1.76
CA PHE A 140 -6.28 -4.71 2.86
C PHE A 140 -5.42 -3.45 2.90
N GLY A 141 -4.96 -2.98 1.73
CA GLY A 141 -4.25 -1.70 1.63
C GLY A 141 -5.13 -0.55 2.08
N GLY A 142 -6.39 -0.50 1.61
CA GLY A 142 -7.38 0.51 2.01
C GLY A 142 -7.65 0.53 3.52
N ALA A 143 -7.73 -0.64 4.16
CA ALA A 143 -7.93 -0.76 5.60
C ALA A 143 -6.72 -0.24 6.40
N ILE A 144 -5.50 -0.56 5.94
CA ILE A 144 -4.26 -0.10 6.58
C ILE A 144 -4.08 1.41 6.38
N THR A 145 -4.30 1.93 5.17
CA THR A 145 -4.23 3.38 4.91
C THR A 145 -5.29 4.16 5.66
N ARG A 146 -6.50 3.61 5.83
CA ARG A 146 -7.54 4.25 6.66
C ARG A 146 -7.19 4.22 8.15
N LEU A 147 -6.68 3.10 8.65
CA LEU A 147 -6.15 3.00 10.01
C LEU A 147 -5.08 4.06 10.25
N ALA A 148 -4.19 4.25 9.26
CA ALA A 148 -3.15 5.25 9.33
C ALA A 148 -3.67 6.68 9.30
N ALA A 149 -4.64 6.94 8.43
CA ALA A 149 -5.22 8.26 8.29
C ALA A 149 -5.87 8.71 9.59
N VAL A 150 -6.69 7.87 10.22
CA VAL A 150 -7.36 8.18 11.48
C VAL A 150 -6.33 8.39 12.62
N ALA A 151 -5.31 7.54 12.71
CA ALA A 151 -4.29 7.65 13.76
C ALA A 151 -3.40 8.90 13.61
N ILE A 152 -3.10 9.30 12.36
CA ILE A 152 -2.29 10.49 12.08
C ILE A 152 -3.09 11.76 12.31
N ALA A 153 -4.34 11.81 11.83
CA ALA A 153 -5.17 13.01 11.85
C ALA A 153 -5.83 13.25 13.23
N ARG A 154 -6.44 12.21 13.81
CA ARG A 154 -7.21 12.33 15.07
C ARG A 154 -6.49 11.84 16.31
N HIS A 155 -5.35 11.17 16.15
CA HIS A 155 -4.67 10.49 17.25
C HIS A 155 -5.53 9.42 17.95
N GLU A 156 -6.49 8.86 17.22
CA GLU A 156 -7.40 7.82 17.68
C GLU A 156 -7.11 6.47 17.01
N ASN A 157 -7.55 5.38 17.64
CA ASN A 157 -7.43 4.03 17.09
C ASN A 157 -8.77 3.56 16.54
N ALA A 158 -8.91 3.47 15.22
CA ALA A 158 -10.10 2.91 14.59
C ALA A 158 -10.29 1.41 14.93
N SER A 159 -11.54 1.01 15.15
CA SER A 159 -11.93 -0.40 15.30
C SER A 159 -11.90 -1.12 13.94
N LEU A 160 -11.75 -2.45 13.94
CA LEU A 160 -11.78 -3.22 12.68
C LEU A 160 -13.11 -3.06 11.94
N GLY A 161 -14.23 -2.97 12.66
CA GLY A 161 -15.55 -2.78 12.06
C GLY A 161 -15.72 -1.42 11.36
N GLU A 162 -15.13 -0.36 11.90
CA GLU A 162 -15.15 0.97 11.27
C GLU A 162 -14.29 0.98 10.00
N LEU A 163 -13.11 0.35 10.05
CA LEU A 163 -12.21 0.23 8.91
C LEU A 163 -12.86 -0.55 7.77
N THR A 164 -13.43 -1.72 8.06
CA THR A 164 -14.07 -2.55 7.03
C THR A 164 -15.29 -1.87 6.44
N ARG A 165 -16.13 -1.20 7.26
CA ARG A 165 -17.28 -0.43 6.77
C ARG A 165 -16.85 0.69 5.82
N PHE A 166 -15.81 1.44 6.18
CA PHE A 166 -15.28 2.53 5.34
C PHE A 166 -14.73 2.02 4.02
N VAL A 167 -13.94 0.94 4.06
CA VAL A 167 -13.32 0.39 2.86
C VAL A 167 -14.37 -0.22 1.94
N ASN A 168 -15.35 -0.96 2.49
CA ASN A 168 -16.42 -1.54 1.69
C ASN A 168 -17.28 -0.50 0.98
N SER A 169 -17.56 0.64 1.62
CA SER A 169 -18.33 1.72 0.96
C SER A 169 -17.55 2.42 -0.16
N ARG A 170 -16.23 2.23 -0.23
CA ARG A 170 -15.34 2.88 -1.21
C ARG A 170 -14.44 1.90 -1.95
N LEU A 171 -14.77 0.61 -1.96
CA LEU A 171 -13.89 -0.43 -2.52
C LEU A 171 -13.66 -0.23 -4.02
N GLN A 172 -14.70 0.22 -4.74
CA GLN A 172 -14.60 0.62 -6.14
C GLN A 172 -13.60 1.77 -6.35
N GLY A 173 -13.53 2.71 -5.39
CA GLY A 173 -12.55 3.78 -5.34
C GLY A 173 -11.13 3.27 -5.53
N TYR A 174 -10.72 2.39 -4.61
CA TYR A 174 -9.39 1.80 -4.55
C TYR A 174 -9.07 0.93 -5.76
N PHE A 175 -10.05 0.14 -6.22
CA PHE A 175 -9.87 -0.77 -7.34
C PHE A 175 -9.77 -0.05 -8.68
N VAL A 176 -10.61 0.96 -8.94
CA VAL A 176 -10.73 1.58 -10.26
C VAL A 176 -9.70 2.69 -10.48
N ALA A 177 -9.24 3.39 -9.43
CA ALA A 177 -8.33 4.53 -9.59
C ALA A 177 -7.05 4.20 -10.40
N PRO A 178 -6.34 3.08 -10.14
CA PRO A 178 -5.16 2.68 -10.92
C PRO A 178 -5.48 2.20 -12.34
N LEU A 179 -6.72 1.76 -12.59
CA LEU A 179 -7.14 1.23 -13.89
C LEU A 179 -7.36 2.35 -14.92
N PHE A 180 -7.61 3.59 -14.50
CA PHE A 180 -7.80 4.72 -15.41
C PHE A 180 -6.56 4.99 -16.28
N PRO A 181 -5.34 5.19 -15.72
CA PRO A 181 -4.14 5.33 -16.54
C PRO A 181 -3.86 4.09 -17.39
N MET A 182 -4.12 2.89 -16.87
CA MET A 182 -3.95 1.65 -17.64
C MET A 182 -4.87 1.62 -18.86
N LEU A 183 -6.15 2.00 -18.71
CA LEU A 183 -7.08 2.11 -19.82
C LEU A 183 -6.59 3.15 -20.84
N GLY A 184 -6.11 4.30 -20.38
CA GLY A 184 -5.50 5.31 -21.27
C GLY A 184 -4.33 4.74 -22.08
N THR A 185 -3.43 4.00 -21.42
CA THR A 185 -2.28 3.37 -22.10
C THR A 185 -2.69 2.26 -23.06
N LEU A 186 -3.72 1.48 -22.72
CA LEU A 186 -4.28 0.45 -23.59
C LEU A 186 -4.88 1.08 -24.86
N LEU A 187 -5.69 2.13 -24.72
CA LEU A 187 -6.32 2.80 -25.86
C LEU A 187 -5.29 3.40 -26.80
N VAL A 188 -4.29 4.11 -26.28
CA VAL A 188 -3.19 4.64 -27.10
C VAL A 188 -2.38 3.48 -27.73
N GLY A 189 -2.07 2.44 -26.96
CA GLY A 189 -1.37 1.26 -27.44
C GLY A 189 -2.09 0.56 -28.59
N LEU A 190 -3.42 0.42 -28.54
CA LEU A 190 -4.23 -0.16 -29.61
C LEU A 190 -4.19 0.69 -30.89
N LEU A 191 -4.22 2.02 -30.76
CA LEU A 191 -4.06 2.93 -31.91
C LEU A 191 -2.68 2.77 -32.56
N LEU A 192 -1.61 2.73 -31.75
CA LEU A 192 -0.24 2.52 -32.24
C LEU A 192 -0.05 1.13 -32.83
N ALA A 193 -0.67 0.09 -32.27
CA ALA A 193 -0.67 -1.25 -32.83
C ALA A 193 -1.34 -1.29 -34.21
N GLY A 194 -2.43 -0.55 -34.40
CA GLY A 194 -3.09 -0.36 -35.70
C GLY A 194 -2.15 0.25 -36.74
N LEU A 195 -1.38 1.29 -36.38
CA LEU A 195 -0.34 1.85 -37.25
C LEU A 195 0.79 0.84 -37.51
N GLY A 196 1.17 0.06 -36.51
CA GLY A 196 2.17 -1.01 -36.64
C GLY A 196 1.75 -2.12 -37.61
N LEU A 197 0.44 -2.41 -37.75
CA LEU A 197 -0.04 -3.36 -38.76
C LEU A 197 0.23 -2.86 -40.19
N LEU A 198 0.18 -1.55 -40.42
CA LEU A 198 0.47 -0.96 -41.74
C LEU A 198 1.94 -1.13 -42.13
N LEU A 199 2.87 -1.17 -41.17
CA LEU A 199 4.29 -1.43 -41.42
C LEU A 199 4.56 -2.81 -42.02
N ARG A 200 3.60 -3.74 -41.96
CA ARG A 200 3.72 -5.07 -42.61
C ARG A 200 3.67 -4.98 -44.14
N ILE A 201 3.22 -3.86 -44.69
CA ILE A 201 3.14 -3.61 -46.13
C ILE A 201 4.20 -2.56 -46.51
N GLU A 202 5.15 -2.95 -47.36
CA GLU A 202 6.34 -2.13 -47.70
C GLU A 202 5.99 -0.70 -48.14
N TYR A 203 5.02 -0.53 -49.04
CA TYR A 203 4.60 0.79 -49.52
C TYR A 203 3.94 1.67 -48.44
N LEU A 204 3.21 1.06 -47.49
CA LEU A 204 2.59 1.79 -46.39
C LEU A 204 3.58 2.17 -45.29
N ALA A 205 4.77 1.56 -45.26
CA ALA A 205 5.81 1.91 -44.30
C ALA A 205 6.27 3.37 -44.44
N ILE A 206 6.29 3.91 -45.66
CA ILE A 206 6.61 5.33 -45.91
C ILE A 206 5.57 6.25 -45.26
N VAL A 207 4.28 5.89 -45.35
CA VAL A 207 3.19 6.65 -44.74
C VAL A 207 3.34 6.66 -43.22
N VAL A 208 3.61 5.49 -42.61
CA VAL A 208 3.84 5.40 -41.17
C VAL A 208 5.09 6.17 -40.75
N ALA A 209 6.16 6.16 -41.55
CA ALA A 209 7.37 6.94 -41.29
C ALA A 209 7.09 8.45 -41.26
N VAL A 210 6.23 8.96 -42.15
CA VAL A 210 5.78 10.36 -42.13
C VAL A 210 4.94 10.67 -40.88
N VAL A 211 4.10 9.73 -40.45
CA VAL A 211 3.25 9.85 -39.24
C VAL A 211 4.01 9.55 -37.94
N TRP A 212 5.27 9.13 -38.01
CA TRP A 212 6.07 8.71 -36.86
C TRP A 212 6.14 9.73 -35.70
N PRO A 213 6.19 11.06 -35.93
CA PRO A 213 6.09 12.03 -34.85
C PRO A 213 4.82 11.87 -33.98
N LEU A 214 3.68 11.46 -34.57
CA LEU A 214 2.46 11.16 -33.81
C LEU A 214 2.58 9.84 -33.03
N VAL A 215 3.31 8.86 -33.56
CA VAL A 215 3.63 7.61 -32.83
C VAL A 215 4.48 7.90 -31.60
N LEU A 216 5.51 8.74 -31.75
CA LEU A 216 6.35 9.19 -30.64
C LEU A 216 5.55 9.99 -29.60
N LEU A 217 4.61 10.83 -30.05
CA LEU A 217 3.70 11.53 -29.15
C LEU A 217 2.80 10.55 -28.38
N GLY A 218 2.29 9.50 -29.02
CA GLY A 218 1.56 8.42 -28.35
C GLY A 218 2.42 7.72 -27.29
N GLY A 219 3.67 7.39 -27.62
CA GLY A 219 4.65 6.85 -26.68
C GLY A 219 4.91 7.76 -25.49
N PHE A 220 5.05 9.08 -25.73
CA PHE A 220 5.20 10.09 -24.70
C PHE A 220 4.00 10.15 -23.75
N VAL A 221 2.78 10.13 -24.29
CA VAL A 221 1.54 10.11 -23.49
C VAL A 221 1.47 8.85 -22.63
N MET A 222 1.76 7.67 -23.20
CA MET A 222 1.80 6.42 -22.42
C MET A 222 2.85 6.48 -21.32
N ALA A 223 4.05 6.98 -21.60
CA ALA A 223 5.11 7.13 -20.60
C ALA A 223 4.69 8.06 -19.47
N PHE A 224 4.07 9.20 -19.78
CA PHE A 224 3.55 10.13 -18.78
C PHE A 224 2.46 9.49 -17.90
N LEU A 225 1.54 8.71 -18.48
CA LEU A 225 0.54 7.98 -17.71
C LEU A 225 1.18 6.90 -16.83
N LEU A 226 2.13 6.13 -17.35
CA LEU A 226 2.73 5.03 -16.59
C LEU A 226 3.68 5.51 -15.49
N ILE A 227 4.44 6.58 -15.70
CA ILE A 227 5.27 7.20 -14.66
C ILE A 227 4.38 7.76 -13.53
N GLY A 228 3.31 8.47 -13.90
CA GLY A 228 2.35 9.01 -12.95
C GLY A 228 1.64 7.90 -12.17
N LEU A 229 1.27 6.80 -12.82
CA LEU A 229 0.69 5.62 -12.15
C LEU A 229 1.70 4.95 -11.23
N PHE A 230 2.91 4.70 -11.71
CA PHE A 230 3.96 4.01 -10.95
C PHE A 230 4.25 4.76 -9.65
N PHE A 231 4.49 6.08 -9.69
CA PHE A 231 4.76 6.84 -8.48
C PHE A 231 3.49 7.25 -7.71
N GLY A 232 2.36 7.38 -8.40
CA GLY A 232 1.12 7.90 -7.83
C GLY A 232 0.22 6.84 -7.18
N PHE A 233 0.30 5.56 -7.57
CA PHE A 233 -0.65 4.56 -7.07
C PHE A 233 -0.71 4.48 -5.54
N PRO A 234 0.38 4.55 -4.74
CA PRO A 234 0.26 4.45 -3.29
C PRO A 234 -0.43 5.69 -2.69
N LEU A 235 -0.28 6.85 -3.34
CA LEU A 235 -0.93 8.09 -2.95
C LEU A 235 -2.44 8.05 -3.22
N MET A 236 -2.90 7.30 -4.22
CA MET A 236 -4.34 7.15 -4.51
C MET A 236 -5.07 6.50 -3.33
N TRP A 237 -4.45 5.52 -2.68
CA TRP A 237 -5.01 4.92 -1.45
C TRP A 237 -5.04 5.94 -0.32
N GLY A 238 -3.99 6.75 -0.19
CA GLY A 238 -3.93 7.89 0.72
C GLY A 238 -5.13 8.82 0.52
N ALA A 239 -5.31 9.34 -0.70
CA ALA A 239 -6.41 10.25 -1.06
C ALA A 239 -7.79 9.70 -0.69
N ILE A 240 -8.08 8.45 -1.08
CA ILE A 240 -9.38 7.84 -0.79
C ILE A 240 -9.56 7.64 0.73
N SER A 241 -8.50 7.25 1.44
CA SER A 241 -8.52 7.04 2.89
C SER A 241 -8.61 8.32 3.71
N THR A 242 -8.05 9.42 3.23
CA THR A 242 -8.00 10.70 3.97
C THR A 242 -9.14 11.62 3.61
N GLU A 243 -9.47 11.73 2.33
CA GLU A 243 -10.42 12.73 1.81
C GLU A 243 -11.74 12.09 1.37
N GLY A 244 -11.79 10.77 1.21
CA GLY A 244 -13.00 10.11 0.73
C GLY A 244 -13.38 10.54 -0.69
N THR A 245 -12.40 10.89 -1.51
CA THR A 245 -12.60 11.20 -2.92
C THR A 245 -13.06 9.97 -3.70
N ASP A 246 -13.65 10.20 -4.86
CA ASP A 246 -13.91 9.16 -5.85
C ASP A 246 -12.60 8.71 -6.54
N SER A 247 -12.71 7.71 -7.43
CA SER A 247 -11.55 7.14 -8.12
C SER A 247 -10.81 8.17 -9.00
N PHE A 248 -11.53 9.09 -9.65
CA PHE A 248 -10.93 10.11 -10.51
C PHE A 248 -10.28 11.23 -9.69
N GLY A 249 -10.93 11.68 -8.61
CA GLY A 249 -10.31 12.61 -7.65
C GLY A 249 -9.01 12.05 -7.08
N ALA A 250 -9.01 10.79 -6.64
CA ALA A 250 -7.82 10.14 -6.10
C ALA A 250 -6.65 10.10 -7.11
N LEU A 251 -6.95 9.79 -8.38
CA LEU A 251 -5.98 9.84 -9.48
C LEU A 251 -5.42 11.26 -9.67
N SER A 252 -6.30 12.25 -9.75
CA SER A 252 -5.96 13.65 -10.01
C SER A 252 -5.04 14.22 -8.92
N HIS A 253 -5.41 14.07 -7.63
CA HIS A 253 -4.59 14.52 -6.50
C HIS A 253 -3.21 13.84 -6.49
N SER A 254 -3.18 12.53 -6.70
CA SER A 254 -1.92 11.76 -6.70
C SER A 254 -0.98 12.21 -7.82
N TYR A 255 -1.50 12.41 -9.03
CA TYR A 255 -0.71 12.88 -10.17
C TYR A 255 -0.22 14.31 -9.97
N SER A 256 -1.10 15.18 -9.45
CA SER A 256 -0.74 16.54 -9.09
C SER A 256 0.47 16.57 -8.16
N TYR A 257 0.46 15.78 -7.08
CA TYR A 257 1.57 15.78 -6.12
C TYR A 257 2.86 15.21 -6.71
N VAL A 258 2.78 14.14 -7.50
CA VAL A 258 3.94 13.54 -8.17
C VAL A 258 4.61 14.53 -9.12
N TYR A 259 3.83 15.26 -9.93
CA TYR A 259 4.37 16.15 -10.96
C TYR A 259 4.70 17.56 -10.48
N GLN A 260 3.98 18.10 -9.49
CA GLN A 260 4.23 19.46 -9.00
C GLN A 260 5.42 19.53 -8.04
N ARG A 261 5.64 18.51 -7.20
CA ARG A 261 6.70 18.51 -6.18
C ARG A 261 7.51 17.20 -6.16
N PRO A 262 8.05 16.73 -7.32
CA PRO A 262 8.71 15.43 -7.41
C PRO A 262 9.90 15.28 -6.44
N LEU A 263 10.68 16.35 -6.25
CA LEU A 263 11.83 16.31 -5.33
C LEU A 263 11.43 16.16 -3.86
N HIS A 264 10.30 16.76 -3.46
CA HIS A 264 9.81 16.61 -2.08
C HIS A 264 9.25 15.20 -1.87
N TYR A 265 8.51 14.68 -2.86
CA TYR A 265 8.03 13.31 -2.84
C TYR A 265 9.18 12.31 -2.72
N LEU A 266 10.23 12.45 -3.54
CA LEU A 266 11.44 11.62 -3.47
C LEU A 266 12.16 11.78 -2.13
N ALA A 267 12.31 12.99 -1.60
CA ALA A 267 12.94 13.21 -0.29
C ALA A 267 12.17 12.53 0.85
N TYR A 268 10.83 12.59 0.82
CA TYR A 268 10.00 11.85 1.78
C TYR A 268 10.09 10.34 1.58
N GLY A 269 10.14 9.87 0.34
CA GLY A 269 10.34 8.45 0.01
C GLY A 269 11.69 7.93 0.52
N VAL A 270 12.78 8.67 0.34
CA VAL A 270 14.11 8.33 0.87
C VAL A 270 14.09 8.28 2.38
N MET A 271 13.54 9.32 3.04
CA MET A 271 13.44 9.34 4.50
C MET A 271 12.61 8.16 5.03
N ALA A 272 11.48 7.85 4.38
CA ALA A 272 10.67 6.71 4.73
C ALA A 272 11.40 5.38 4.46
N ALA A 273 12.21 5.27 3.40
CA ALA A 273 13.03 4.08 3.16
C ALA A 273 14.09 3.89 4.26
N LEU A 274 14.76 4.96 4.69
CA LEU A 274 15.72 4.97 5.80
C LEU A 274 15.08 4.46 7.09
N VAL A 275 13.97 5.08 7.48
CA VAL A 275 13.23 4.74 8.69
C VAL A 275 12.64 3.32 8.61
N GLY A 276 12.17 2.91 7.43
CA GLY A 276 11.64 1.58 7.16
C GLY A 276 12.66 0.48 7.32
N VAL A 277 13.88 0.66 6.81
CA VAL A 277 14.98 -0.32 6.99
C VAL A 277 15.30 -0.50 8.47
N LEU A 278 15.38 0.58 9.25
CA LEU A 278 15.59 0.49 10.69
C LEU A 278 14.47 -0.30 11.38
N GLY A 279 13.21 -0.01 11.04
CA GLY A 279 12.06 -0.77 11.54
C GLY A 279 12.12 -2.25 11.13
N TRP A 280 12.52 -2.54 9.90
CA TRP A 280 12.64 -3.89 9.37
C TRP A 280 13.72 -4.70 10.10
N VAL A 281 14.90 -4.12 10.33
CA VAL A 281 15.98 -4.72 11.14
C VAL A 281 15.49 -5.06 12.54
N LEU A 282 14.73 -4.17 13.18
CA LEU A 282 14.18 -4.45 14.51
C LEU A 282 13.18 -5.61 14.50
N VAL A 283 12.31 -5.68 13.48
CA VAL A 283 11.33 -6.77 13.33
C VAL A 283 12.02 -8.11 13.10
N THR A 284 13.03 -8.16 12.22
CA THR A 284 13.77 -9.41 11.94
C THR A 284 14.61 -9.86 13.13
N LEU A 285 15.31 -8.95 13.81
CA LEU A 285 16.02 -9.27 15.06
C LEU A 285 15.08 -9.79 16.15
N PHE A 286 13.89 -9.20 16.28
CA PHE A 286 12.91 -9.64 17.28
C PHE A 286 12.34 -11.02 16.92
N LEU A 287 12.05 -11.27 15.64
CA LEU A 287 11.63 -12.58 15.14
C LEU A 287 12.71 -13.64 15.43
N GLU A 288 13.97 -13.38 15.07
CA GLU A 288 15.10 -14.27 15.34
C GLU A 288 15.25 -14.55 16.84
N ALA A 289 15.15 -13.51 17.68
CA ALA A 289 15.22 -13.66 19.13
C ALA A 289 14.09 -14.54 19.68
N ILE A 290 12.85 -14.37 19.21
CA ILE A 290 11.72 -15.22 19.62
C ILE A 290 11.99 -16.69 19.27
N LEU A 291 12.39 -16.95 18.02
CA LEU A 291 12.65 -18.31 17.54
C LEU A 291 13.84 -18.95 18.26
N ALA A 292 14.94 -18.22 18.42
CA ALA A 292 16.15 -18.69 19.09
C ALA A 292 15.93 -18.95 20.58
N LEU A 293 15.28 -18.03 21.30
CA LEU A 293 14.99 -18.21 22.73
C LEU A 293 13.99 -19.32 22.99
N SER A 294 13.01 -19.49 22.10
CA SER A 294 12.04 -20.59 22.16
C SER A 294 12.73 -21.94 21.93
N ALA A 295 13.55 -22.06 20.88
CA ALA A 295 14.35 -23.26 20.61
C ALA A 295 15.32 -23.57 21.76
N TRP A 296 16.02 -22.55 22.27
CA TRP A 296 16.93 -22.67 23.40
C TRP A 296 16.19 -23.16 24.65
N GLY A 297 15.08 -22.54 25.03
CA GLY A 297 14.30 -22.95 26.19
C GLY A 297 13.76 -24.38 26.08
N VAL A 298 13.24 -24.77 24.92
CA VAL A 298 12.76 -26.14 24.67
C VAL A 298 13.92 -27.15 24.69
N SER A 299 15.11 -26.76 24.25
CA SER A 299 16.28 -27.66 24.22
C SER A 299 16.74 -28.10 25.61
N TRP A 300 16.51 -27.28 26.65
CA TRP A 300 16.84 -27.64 28.05
C TRP A 300 16.03 -28.85 28.53
N GLY A 301 14.75 -28.92 28.15
CA GLY A 301 13.86 -30.01 28.56
C GLY A 301 13.88 -31.21 27.62
N SER A 302 13.99 -30.97 26.30
CA SER A 302 13.91 -32.03 25.30
C SER A 302 15.24 -32.73 25.00
N GLY A 303 16.37 -32.05 25.26
CA GLY A 303 17.70 -32.42 24.76
C GLY A 303 17.89 -31.96 23.30
N GLY A 304 19.03 -31.33 23.00
CA GLY A 304 19.29 -30.71 21.69
C GLY A 304 19.16 -31.66 20.50
N GLU A 305 19.65 -32.89 20.61
CA GLU A 305 19.54 -33.90 19.55
C GLU A 305 18.09 -34.32 19.27
N ARG A 306 17.26 -34.45 20.32
CA ARG A 306 15.85 -34.83 20.15
C ARG A 306 15.05 -33.70 19.51
N PHE A 307 15.34 -32.45 19.89
CA PHE A 307 14.71 -31.27 19.28
C PHE A 307 15.07 -31.15 17.80
N GLN A 308 16.33 -31.36 17.42
CA GLN A 308 16.73 -31.34 16.01
C GLN A 308 16.10 -32.48 15.19
N ARG A 309 15.96 -33.68 15.76
CA ARG A 309 15.30 -34.81 15.09
C ARG A 309 13.80 -34.57 14.83
N LEU A 310 13.14 -33.68 15.57
CA LEU A 310 11.74 -33.30 15.30
C LEU A 310 11.57 -32.55 13.98
N PHE A 311 12.62 -31.94 13.44
CA PHE A 311 12.59 -31.29 12.12
C PHE A 311 13.11 -32.22 11.01
N GLY A 312 13.27 -33.52 11.29
CA GLY A 312 13.65 -34.57 10.33
C GLY A 312 12.44 -35.37 9.78
N PRO A 313 12.66 -36.21 8.74
CA PRO A 313 11.58 -36.75 7.90
C PRO A 313 10.84 -38.02 8.40
N GLU A 314 11.00 -38.51 9.64
CA GLU A 314 10.43 -39.83 10.03
C GLU A 314 9.54 -39.84 11.30
N GLY A 315 8.32 -40.39 11.17
CA GLY A 315 7.48 -40.91 12.27
C GLY A 315 6.49 -39.92 12.91
N THR A 316 6.09 -40.14 14.18
CA THR A 316 5.27 -39.18 14.96
C THR A 316 5.92 -37.80 15.11
N ALA A 317 7.20 -37.68 14.73
CA ALA A 317 7.89 -36.42 14.54
C ALA A 317 7.31 -35.59 13.40
N GLU A 318 6.69 -36.18 12.37
CA GLU A 318 6.12 -35.45 11.23
C GLU A 318 4.91 -34.60 11.63
N ALA A 319 3.96 -35.18 12.38
CA ALA A 319 2.80 -34.43 12.88
C ALA A 319 3.22 -33.31 13.84
N ALA A 320 4.19 -33.58 14.72
CA ALA A 320 4.75 -32.57 15.63
C ALA A 320 5.49 -31.46 14.86
N SER A 321 6.30 -31.84 13.86
CA SER A 321 7.02 -30.93 12.96
C SER A 321 6.04 -30.04 12.19
N ALA A 322 4.96 -30.60 11.66
CA ALA A 322 3.93 -29.85 10.94
C ALA A 322 3.23 -28.82 11.85
N ILE A 323 2.90 -29.18 13.10
CA ILE A 323 2.27 -28.27 14.06
C ILE A 323 3.24 -27.17 14.50
N LEU A 324 4.49 -27.51 14.82
CA LEU A 324 5.52 -26.53 15.19
C LEU A 324 5.85 -25.60 14.00
N GLY A 325 5.94 -26.18 12.80
CA GLY A 325 6.13 -25.47 11.55
C GLY A 325 4.98 -24.52 11.26
N PHE A 326 3.73 -24.93 11.49
CA PHE A 326 2.55 -24.06 11.33
C PHE A 326 2.67 -22.79 12.20
N TRP A 327 2.95 -22.92 13.49
CA TRP A 327 3.10 -21.75 14.38
C TRP A 327 4.29 -20.87 14.01
N THR A 328 5.40 -21.48 13.62
CA THR A 328 6.58 -20.77 13.12
C THR A 328 6.23 -19.99 11.84
N ASN A 329 5.53 -20.62 10.91
CA ASN A 329 5.10 -20.01 9.65
C ASN A 329 4.13 -18.85 9.90
N CYS A 330 3.19 -18.97 10.85
CA CYS A 330 2.32 -17.86 11.25
C CYS A 330 3.13 -16.67 11.77
N LEU A 331 4.15 -16.91 12.60
CA LEU A 331 4.99 -15.85 13.16
C LEU A 331 5.85 -15.17 12.06
N VAL A 332 6.47 -15.95 11.17
CA VAL A 332 7.26 -15.44 10.04
C VAL A 332 6.37 -14.62 9.09
N THR A 333 5.16 -15.10 8.82
CA THR A 333 4.18 -14.37 7.98
C THR A 333 3.75 -13.06 8.63
N LEU A 334 3.51 -13.05 9.94
CA LEU A 334 3.15 -11.84 10.67
C LEU A 334 4.29 -10.82 10.66
N ALA A 335 5.52 -11.27 10.83
CA ALA A 335 6.72 -10.44 10.71
C ALA A 335 6.86 -9.87 9.29
N TYR A 336 6.70 -10.70 8.26
CA TYR A 336 6.71 -10.25 6.86
C TYR A 336 5.57 -9.26 6.55
N GLY A 337 4.44 -9.37 7.24
CA GLY A 337 3.35 -8.39 7.20
C GLY A 337 3.79 -6.96 7.50
N PHE A 338 4.90 -6.75 8.24
CA PHE A 338 5.49 -5.42 8.43
C PHE A 338 5.84 -4.73 7.11
N VAL A 339 6.31 -5.46 6.10
CA VAL A 339 6.71 -4.91 4.79
C VAL A 339 5.57 -4.11 4.16
N PHE A 340 4.40 -4.75 4.04
CA PHE A 340 3.22 -4.12 3.44
C PHE A 340 2.51 -3.16 4.40
N SER A 341 2.47 -3.48 5.69
CA SER A 341 1.90 -2.56 6.67
C SER A 341 2.69 -1.23 6.71
N TYR A 342 4.01 -1.30 6.65
CA TYR A 342 4.87 -0.12 6.59
C TYR A 342 4.69 0.63 5.29
N PHE A 343 4.63 -0.07 4.15
CA PHE A 343 4.37 0.54 2.85
C PHE A 343 3.11 1.41 2.87
N TRP A 344 1.97 0.86 3.26
CA TRP A 344 0.71 1.61 3.26
C TRP A 344 0.69 2.74 4.29
N THR A 345 1.19 2.52 5.50
CA THR A 345 1.23 3.57 6.54
C THR A 345 2.18 4.71 6.19
N ALA A 346 3.34 4.41 5.57
CA ALA A 346 4.28 5.40 5.08
C ALA A 346 3.69 6.17 3.89
N SER A 347 3.06 5.50 2.92
CA SER A 347 2.39 6.16 1.80
C SER A 347 1.29 7.13 2.29
N THR A 348 0.51 6.75 3.31
CA THR A 348 -0.45 7.66 3.94
C THR A 348 0.24 8.86 4.59
N ALA A 349 1.30 8.65 5.36
CA ALA A 349 2.04 9.76 5.97
C ALA A 349 2.65 10.71 4.92
N ILE A 350 3.21 10.16 3.83
CA ILE A 350 3.73 10.94 2.70
C ILE A 350 2.60 11.74 2.03
N TYR A 351 1.42 11.14 1.84
CA TYR A 351 0.25 11.82 1.30
C TYR A 351 -0.13 13.05 2.15
N PHE A 352 -0.24 12.90 3.47
CA PHE A 352 -0.50 14.01 4.40
C PHE A 352 0.55 15.13 4.27
N LEU A 353 1.83 14.78 4.15
CA LEU A 353 2.91 15.75 4.00
C LEU A 353 2.84 16.50 2.66
N LEU A 354 2.49 15.80 1.57
CA LEU A 354 2.34 16.39 0.26
C LEU A 354 1.12 17.31 0.16
N ARG A 355 -0.06 16.88 0.62
CA ARG A 355 -1.25 17.74 0.58
C ARG A 355 -1.09 19.00 1.43
N ARG A 356 -0.39 18.92 2.58
CA ARG A 356 -0.05 20.12 3.35
C ARG A 356 0.87 21.06 2.57
N LEU A 357 1.82 20.50 1.82
CA LEU A 357 2.79 21.29 1.06
C LEU A 357 2.18 21.92 -0.20
N VAL A 358 1.28 21.21 -0.86
CA VAL A 358 0.70 21.61 -2.16
C VAL A 358 -0.61 22.36 -1.99
N ASP A 359 -1.53 21.83 -1.16
CA ASP A 359 -2.90 22.32 -1.02
C ASP A 359 -3.11 23.13 0.27
N ALA A 360 -2.09 23.25 1.12
CA ALA A 360 -2.16 23.88 2.44
C ALA A 360 -3.21 23.25 3.40
N THR A 361 -3.65 22.02 3.13
CA THR A 361 -4.58 21.26 3.97
C THR A 361 -3.95 20.93 5.33
N GLU A 362 -4.71 21.12 6.40
CA GLU A 362 -4.25 20.79 7.75
C GLU A 362 -4.08 19.27 7.94
N LEU A 363 -3.28 18.84 8.90
CA LEU A 363 -2.89 17.43 9.02
C LEU A 363 -3.88 16.59 9.84
N ASP A 364 -4.76 17.26 10.57
CA ASP A 364 -5.87 16.74 11.37
C ASP A 364 -7.19 16.66 10.59
N GLU A 365 -7.25 17.29 9.41
CA GLU A 365 -8.41 17.21 8.53
C GLU A 365 -8.55 15.80 7.92
N ILE A 366 -9.62 15.10 8.22
CA ILE A 366 -9.90 13.79 7.64
C ILE A 366 -11.39 13.61 7.41
N PHE A 367 -11.75 13.07 6.26
CA PHE A 367 -13.12 12.74 5.94
C PHE A 367 -13.63 11.65 6.90
N MET A 368 -14.70 11.95 7.63
CA MET A 368 -15.42 11.00 8.49
C MET A 368 -16.84 10.82 7.97
N PRO A 369 -17.25 9.57 7.67
CA PRO A 369 -18.63 9.30 7.28
C PRO A 369 -19.61 9.76 8.37
N GLY A 370 -20.57 10.62 8.00
CA GLY A 370 -21.63 11.12 8.89
C GLY A 370 -21.38 12.50 9.51
N GLU A 371 -20.13 13.00 9.55
CA GLU A 371 -19.85 14.36 10.05
C GLU A 371 -20.14 15.45 9.01
N SER A 372 -20.06 15.12 7.72
CA SER A 372 -20.39 16.03 6.62
C SER A 372 -21.87 16.43 6.59
N GLU A 373 -22.76 15.62 7.16
CA GLU A 373 -24.19 15.96 7.28
C GLU A 373 -24.49 16.82 8.52
N GLN A 374 -23.66 16.80 9.56
CA GLN A 374 -23.90 17.52 10.81
C GLN A 374 -23.60 19.02 10.73
N HIS A 375 -22.78 19.46 9.77
CA HIS A 375 -22.39 20.87 9.59
C HIS A 375 -23.20 21.60 8.51
N GLY A 376 -24.29 20.98 8.00
CA GLY A 376 -25.24 21.69 7.16
C GLY A 376 -25.87 22.85 7.94
N LEU A 377 -25.76 24.08 7.44
CA LEU A 377 -26.58 25.17 7.95
C LEU A 377 -28.05 24.74 7.87
N PRO A 378 -28.88 25.02 8.90
CA PRO A 378 -30.29 24.65 8.86
C PRO A 378 -30.93 25.17 7.57
N SER A 379 -31.73 24.33 6.90
CA SER A 379 -32.41 24.76 5.68
C SER A 379 -33.29 25.97 5.98
N LEU A 380 -32.98 27.11 5.37
CA LEU A 380 -33.79 28.31 5.48
C LEU A 380 -34.99 28.17 4.55
N LYS A 381 -36.21 28.29 5.08
CA LYS A 381 -37.40 28.53 4.25
C LYS A 381 -37.71 30.01 4.30
N THR A 382 -37.96 30.61 3.14
CA THR A 382 -38.45 31.99 3.05
C THR A 382 -39.90 32.00 3.53
N GLY A 383 -40.17 32.70 4.62
CA GLY A 383 -41.54 32.95 5.09
C GLY A 383 -42.32 33.79 4.09
N ALA A 384 -43.65 33.83 4.22
CA ALA A 384 -44.53 34.65 3.38
C ALA A 384 -44.27 36.17 3.52
N ASP A 385 -43.51 36.58 4.55
CA ASP A 385 -43.01 37.91 4.86
C ASP A 385 -41.63 38.20 4.25
N GLY A 386 -41.04 37.26 3.52
CA GLY A 386 -39.72 37.42 2.89
C GLY A 386 -38.54 37.25 3.84
N VAL A 387 -38.76 36.89 5.11
CA VAL A 387 -37.71 36.67 6.10
C VAL A 387 -37.30 35.19 6.10
N PRO A 388 -35.99 34.86 5.94
CA PRO A 388 -35.52 33.49 6.06
C PRO A 388 -35.68 32.99 7.50
N THR A 389 -36.46 31.94 7.71
CA THR A 389 -36.61 31.29 9.02
C THR A 389 -35.94 29.92 9.02
N VAL A 390 -35.26 29.61 10.12
CA VAL A 390 -34.63 28.30 10.36
C VAL A 390 -35.73 27.26 10.54
N THR A 391 -35.68 26.19 9.75
CA THR A 391 -36.55 25.04 10.00
C THR A 391 -36.01 24.23 11.16
N ASP A 392 -36.80 24.07 12.22
CA ASP A 392 -36.50 23.09 13.27
C ASP A 392 -36.53 21.70 12.64
N GLY A 393 -35.35 21.12 12.43
CA GLY A 393 -35.19 19.70 12.12
C GLY A 393 -35.65 18.83 13.30
N PRO A 394 -35.89 17.52 13.10
CA PRO A 394 -36.53 16.67 14.09
C PRO A 394 -35.78 16.74 15.43
N ALA A 395 -36.52 17.07 16.48
CA ALA A 395 -36.03 17.22 17.85
C ALA A 395 -35.12 16.04 18.22
N MET A 396 -33.87 16.35 18.55
CA MET A 396 -32.98 15.39 19.19
C MET A 396 -33.65 14.90 20.48
N ALA A 397 -33.94 13.60 20.53
CA ALA A 397 -34.38 12.94 21.76
C ALA A 397 -33.29 13.15 22.82
N GLY A 398 -33.59 14.02 23.80
CA GLY A 398 -32.74 14.31 24.94
C GLY A 398 -32.47 13.04 25.72
N LYS A 399 -31.18 12.72 25.87
CA LYS A 399 -30.70 11.67 26.77
C LYS A 399 -30.80 12.19 28.21
N ASP A 400 -31.31 11.33 29.08
CA ASP A 400 -31.69 11.58 30.47
C ASP A 400 -30.65 12.39 31.29
N ALA A 401 -31.16 13.39 32.01
CA ALA A 401 -30.44 14.03 33.11
C ALA A 401 -30.68 13.23 34.42
N PRO A 402 -29.68 13.09 35.30
CA PRO A 402 -29.85 12.35 36.56
C PRO A 402 -30.62 13.20 37.57
N SER A 403 -31.76 12.70 38.06
CA SER A 403 -32.48 13.31 39.17
C SER A 403 -31.76 13.02 40.48
N THR A 404 -31.18 14.04 41.07
CA THR A 404 -30.86 14.09 42.50
C THR A 404 -32.16 14.30 43.29
N SER A 405 -32.51 13.33 44.12
CA SER A 405 -33.28 13.51 45.36
C SER A 405 -32.99 12.36 46.30
#